data_AF-A0AAR5QJ42-F1
#
_entry.id   AF-A0AAR5QJ42-F1
#
_cell.length_a   1.000
_cell.length_b   1.000
_cell.length_c   1.000
_cell.angle_alpha   90.00
_cell.angle_beta   90.00
_cell.angle_gamma   90.00
#
_symmetry.space_group_name_H-M   'P 1'
#
loop_
_entity.id
_entity.type
_entity.pdbx_description
1 polymer ?
#
loop_
_entity_poly.entity_id
_entity_poly.type
_entity_poly.pdbx_seq_one_letter_code
_entity_poly.pdbx_strand_id
1 'polypeptide(L)'
;MTQEEIADLFQTAVKISKIMEAAYQAASSTVCVQDGEYAGQTAPQVHVHILPRKKGDFANNDDIYSRLADQDRDTNPTSRRTLEEQVEEAAYLRTFFL
;
A
#
# COMPACT_ATOMS: atom_id res chain seq x y z
N MET A 1 12.46 -14.75 6.27
CA MET A 1 11.43 -15.40 5.44
C MET A 1 12.04 -16.58 4.73
N THR A 2 11.30 -17.68 4.58
CA THR A 2 11.67 -18.82 3.73
C THR A 2 11.46 -18.48 2.25
N GLN A 3 11.94 -19.32 1.33
CA GLN A 3 11.69 -19.13 -0.10
C GLN A 3 10.19 -19.20 -0.44
N GLU A 4 9.45 -20.07 0.25
CA GLU A 4 7.99 -20.20 0.09
C GLU A 4 7.26 -18.93 0.53
N GLU A 5 7.64 -18.36 1.69
CA GLU A 5 7.05 -17.10 2.19
C GLU A 5 7.36 -15.92 1.26
N ILE A 6 8.57 -15.85 0.68
CA ILE A 6 8.94 -14.79 -0.27
C ILE A 6 8.10 -14.91 -1.54
N ALA A 7 7.98 -16.13 -2.08
CA ALA A 7 7.19 -16.39 -3.27
C ALA A 7 5.71 -16.04 -3.04
N ASP A 8 5.13 -16.49 -1.92
CA ASP A 8 3.74 -16.20 -1.57
C ASP A 8 3.49 -14.70 -1.38
N LEU A 9 4.37 -14.00 -0.65
CA LEU A 9 4.25 -12.55 -0.41
C LEU A 9 4.19 -11.76 -1.71
N PHE A 10 5.12 -12.01 -2.65
CA PHE A 10 5.19 -11.24 -3.89
C PHE A 10 4.15 -11.70 -4.93
N GLN A 11 3.76 -12.97 -4.95
CA GLN A 11 2.61 -13.41 -5.76
C GLN A 11 1.32 -12.73 -5.28
N THR A 12 1.14 -12.65 -3.95
CA THR A 12 0.04 -11.90 -3.34
C THR A 12 0.13 -10.42 -3.70
N ALA A 13 1.30 -9.79 -3.60
CA ALA A 13 1.46 -8.39 -3.95
C ALA A 13 1.10 -8.09 -5.41
N VAL A 14 1.46 -8.97 -6.35
CA VAL A 14 1.06 -8.86 -7.76
C VAL A 14 -0.45 -8.96 -7.92
N LYS A 15 -1.10 -9.93 -7.25
CA LYS A 15 -2.56 -10.08 -7.28
C LYS A 15 -3.27 -8.84 -6.72
N ILE A 16 -2.83 -8.36 -5.56
CA ILE A 16 -3.42 -7.20 -4.89
C ILE A 16 -3.22 -5.93 -5.72
N SER A 17 -2.05 -5.72 -6.34
CA SER A 17 -1.80 -4.54 -7.19
C SER A 17 -2.83 -4.42 -8.31
N LYS A 18 -3.17 -5.52 -8.98
CA LYS A 18 -4.20 -5.54 -10.03
C LYS A 18 -5.60 -5.26 -9.49
N ILE A 19 -5.93 -5.81 -8.33
CA ILE A 19 -7.21 -5.55 -7.66
C ILE A 19 -7.32 -4.07 -7.30
N MET A 20 -6.27 -3.47 -6.74
CA MET A 20 -6.23 -2.06 -6.39
C MET A 20 -6.35 -1.16 -7.62
N GLU A 21 -5.67 -1.50 -8.72
CA GLU A 21 -5.83 -0.78 -10.00
C GLU A 21 -7.29 -0.81 -10.48
N ALA A 22 -7.94 -1.98 -10.47
CA ALA A 22 -9.33 -2.12 -10.87
C ALA A 22 -10.29 -1.36 -9.94
N ALA A 23 -10.16 -1.57 -8.63
CA ALA A 23 -11.06 -1.02 -7.62
C ALA A 23 -11.04 0.51 -7.58
N TYR A 24 -9.88 1.12 -7.84
CA TYR A 24 -9.69 2.57 -7.81
C TYR A 24 -9.59 3.20 -9.19
N GLN A 25 -9.82 2.47 -10.29
CA GLN A 25 -9.67 2.98 -11.67
C GLN A 25 -8.29 3.62 -11.91
N ALA A 26 -7.25 2.92 -11.44
CA ALA A 26 -5.85 3.26 -11.63
C ALA A 26 -5.27 2.48 -12.82
N ALA A 27 -4.16 2.97 -13.37
CA ALA A 27 -3.52 2.36 -14.54
C ALA A 27 -2.14 1.77 -14.24
N SER A 28 -1.63 1.98 -13.03
CA SER A 28 -0.32 1.54 -12.57
C SER A 28 -0.32 1.46 -11.05
N SER A 29 0.72 0.87 -10.46
CA SER A 29 0.91 0.83 -9.01
C SER A 29 2.37 1.08 -8.65
N THR A 30 2.60 1.75 -7.52
CA THR A 30 3.91 1.75 -6.86
C THR A 30 3.90 0.64 -5.81
N VAL A 31 4.90 -0.25 -5.88
CA VAL A 31 5.10 -1.33 -4.91
C VAL A 31 6.40 -1.05 -4.16
N CYS A 32 6.34 -0.96 -2.83
CA CYS A 32 7.48 -0.53 -2.00
C CYS A 32 7.65 -1.44 -0.78
N VAL A 33 8.90 -1.76 -0.44
CA VAL A 33 9.30 -2.44 0.79
C VAL A 33 10.34 -1.58 1.48
N GLN A 34 10.09 -1.24 2.74
CA GLN A 34 11.03 -0.51 3.60
C GLN A 34 11.68 -1.53 4.56
N ASP A 35 12.81 -2.09 4.14
CA ASP A 35 13.54 -3.11 4.92
C ASP A 35 14.60 -2.47 5.82
N GLY A 36 14.25 -2.29 7.10
CA GLY A 36 15.11 -1.70 8.13
C GLY A 36 14.91 -0.20 8.37
N GLU A 37 15.44 0.28 9.49
CA GLU A 37 15.31 1.66 9.98
C GLU A 37 15.73 2.70 8.93
N TYR A 38 16.87 2.50 8.28
CA TYR A 38 17.40 3.44 7.28
C TYR A 38 16.62 3.45 5.96
N ALA A 39 15.76 2.44 5.73
CA ALA A 39 14.82 2.42 4.62
C ALA A 39 13.47 3.09 4.98
N GLY A 40 13.30 3.56 6.22
CA GLY A 40 12.09 4.23 6.70
C GLY A 40 11.12 3.34 7.49
N GLN A 41 11.48 2.08 7.77
CA GLN A 41 10.59 1.13 8.45
C GLN A 41 10.18 1.62 9.85
N THR A 42 8.87 1.71 10.11
CA THR A 42 8.33 2.15 11.42
C THR A 42 7.85 0.99 12.30
N ALA A 43 7.41 -0.13 11.72
CA ALA A 43 6.98 -1.32 12.43
C ALA A 43 7.96 -2.49 12.19
N PRO A 44 8.40 -3.23 13.22
CA PRO A 44 9.39 -4.32 13.09
C PRO A 44 8.77 -5.62 12.53
N GLN A 45 8.08 -5.50 11.39
CA GLN A 45 7.47 -6.58 10.63
C GLN A 45 7.59 -6.28 9.13
N VAL A 46 7.92 -7.28 8.33
CA VAL A 46 7.95 -7.16 6.86
C VAL A 46 6.53 -6.88 6.35
N HIS A 47 6.38 -5.82 5.57
CA HIS A 47 5.15 -5.47 4.88
C HIS A 47 5.47 -4.85 3.51
N VAL A 48 4.49 -4.87 2.61
CA VAL A 48 4.60 -4.32 1.25
C VAL A 48 3.53 -3.25 1.09
N HIS A 49 3.93 -2.04 0.71
CA HIS A 49 2.99 -1.01 0.31
C HIS A 49 2.59 -1.20 -1.15
N ILE A 50 1.30 -1.10 -1.43
CA ILE A 50 0.74 -1.13 -2.78
C ILE A 50 -0.08 0.14 -2.95
N LEU A 51 0.43 1.06 -3.76
CA LEU A 51 -0.17 2.36 -3.99
C LEU A 51 -0.67 2.44 -5.44
N PRO A 52 -1.99 2.29 -5.71
CA PRO A 52 -2.52 2.47 -7.05
C PRO A 52 -2.31 3.92 -7.53
N ARG A 53 -1.85 4.08 -8.78
CA ARG A 53 -1.40 5.33 -9.38
C ARG A 53 -2.30 5.78 -10.52
N LYS A 54 -2.54 7.08 -10.59
CA LYS A 54 -3.27 7.75 -11.67
C LYS A 54 -2.41 8.83 -12.28
N LYS A 55 -2.63 9.13 -13.57
CA LYS A 55 -1.97 10.26 -14.21
C LYS A 55 -2.31 11.55 -13.45
N GLY A 56 -1.28 12.24 -12.96
CA GLY A 56 -1.42 13.50 -12.23
C GLY A 56 -1.85 13.35 -10.77
N ASP A 57 -1.70 12.17 -10.18
CA ASP A 57 -1.92 11.97 -8.73
C ASP A 57 -0.92 12.77 -7.86
N PHE A 58 0.29 12.98 -8.38
CA PHE A 58 1.29 13.90 -7.82
C PHE A 58 1.77 14.90 -8.87
N ALA A 59 2.14 16.10 -8.42
CA ALA A 59 2.76 17.12 -9.27
C ALA A 59 4.16 16.69 -9.70
N ASN A 60 4.96 16.15 -8.76
CA ASN A 60 6.22 15.47 -9.03
C ASN A 60 6.10 14.00 -8.65
N ASN A 61 6.58 13.09 -9.50
CA ASN A 61 6.44 11.66 -9.25
C ASN A 61 7.05 11.21 -7.91
N ASP A 62 8.16 11.83 -7.50
CA ASP A 62 8.91 11.44 -6.31
C ASP A 62 8.32 12.00 -5.00
N ASP A 63 7.29 12.86 -5.09
CA ASP A 63 6.55 13.34 -3.90
C ASP A 63 5.89 12.17 -3.12
N ILE A 64 5.68 11.03 -3.80
CA ILE A 64 5.15 9.81 -3.20
C ILE A 64 6.01 9.30 -2.03
N TYR A 65 7.34 9.48 -2.08
CA TYR A 65 8.23 8.98 -1.02
C TYR A 65 8.04 9.75 0.28
N SER A 66 7.98 11.08 0.22
CA SER A 66 7.71 11.93 1.38
C SER A 66 6.31 11.67 1.94
N ARG A 67 5.31 11.52 1.06
CA ARG A 67 3.93 11.26 1.44
C ARG A 67 3.75 9.91 2.13
N LEU A 68 4.42 8.88 1.63
CA LEU A 68 4.43 7.56 2.25
C LEU A 68 5.05 7.62 3.65
N ALA A 69 6.25 8.22 3.77
CA ALA A 69 6.93 8.37 5.05
C ALA A 69 6.11 9.18 6.08
N ASP A 70 5.33 10.17 5.65
CA ASP A 70 4.45 10.93 6.53
C ASP A 70 3.22 10.14 6.99
N GLN A 71 2.68 9.23 6.16
CA GLN A 71 1.58 8.34 6.54
C GLN A 71 1.99 7.25 7.53
N ASP A 72 3.22 6.74 7.40
CA ASP A 72 3.75 5.69 8.28
C ASP A 72 4.07 6.21 9.69
N ARG A 73 4.16 7.54 9.87
CA ARG A 73 4.38 8.16 11.18
C ARG A 73 3.07 8.23 11.98
N ASP A 74 3.12 7.75 13.22
CA ASP A 74 2.00 7.76 14.18
C ASP A 74 1.62 9.18 14.67
N THR A 75 2.27 10.22 14.14
CA THR A 75 2.16 11.60 14.63
C THR A 75 1.02 12.40 13.99
N ASN A 76 0.32 11.86 12.99
CA ASN A 76 -0.74 12.59 12.28
C ASN A 76 -2.15 11.96 12.43
N PRO A 77 -2.87 12.24 13.53
CA PRO A 77 -4.21 11.72 13.77
C PRO A 77 -5.27 12.22 12.78
N THR A 78 -5.00 13.30 12.03
CA THR A 78 -5.96 13.86 11.05
C THR A 78 -6.01 13.11 9.72
N SER A 79 -5.07 12.19 9.48
CA SER A 79 -4.99 11.38 8.26
C SER A 79 -5.70 10.03 8.37
N ARG A 80 -6.16 9.66 9.58
CA ARG A 80 -6.71 8.34 9.87
C ARG A 80 -8.21 8.30 9.62
N ARG A 81 -8.59 7.50 8.64
CA ARG A 81 -9.98 7.09 8.41
C ARG A 81 -10.54 6.36 9.62
N THR A 82 -11.84 6.43 9.84
CA THR A 82 -12.48 5.72 10.95
C THR A 82 -12.38 4.21 10.76
N LEU A 83 -12.61 3.44 11.84
CA LEU A 83 -12.62 1.98 11.73
C LEU A 83 -13.76 1.52 10.81
N GLU A 84 -14.91 2.19 10.88
CA GLU A 84 -16.07 1.91 10.04
C GLU A 84 -15.72 2.07 8.55
N GLU A 85 -15.08 3.19 8.16
CA GLU A 85 -14.64 3.41 6.78
C GLU A 85 -13.66 2.34 6.29
N GLN A 86 -12.73 1.90 7.15
CA GLN A 86 -11.78 0.83 6.83
C GLN A 86 -12.46 -0.53 6.66
N VAL A 87 -13.47 -0.83 7.50
CA VAL A 87 -14.25 -2.08 7.40
C VAL A 87 -15.09 -2.10 6.14
N GLU A 88 -15.74 -0.99 5.80
CA GLU A 88 -16.52 -0.83 4.58
C GLU A 88 -15.64 -0.98 3.33
N GLU A 89 -14.48 -0.31 3.30
CA GLU A 89 -13.53 -0.45 2.19
C GLU A 89 -13.02 -1.89 2.07
N ALA A 90 -12.67 -2.54 3.18
CA ALA A 90 -12.24 -3.94 3.15
C ALA A 90 -13.36 -4.86 2.63
N ALA A 91 -14.63 -4.61 2.99
CA ALA A 91 -15.76 -5.37 2.47
C ALA A 91 -15.96 -5.15 0.96
N TYR A 92 -15.82 -3.92 0.48
CA TYR A 92 -15.83 -3.61 -0.95
C TYR A 92 -14.68 -4.31 -1.70
N LEU A 93 -13.44 -4.21 -1.21
CA LEU A 93 -12.28 -4.81 -1.86
C LEU A 93 -12.37 -6.34 -1.91
N ARG A 94 -12.96 -6.99 -0.89
CA ARG A 94 -13.20 -8.45 -0.89
C ARG A 94 -14.02 -8.93 -2.09
N THR A 95 -14.88 -8.07 -2.67
CA THR A 95 -15.71 -8.44 -3.83
C THR A 95 -14.88 -8.70 -5.10
N PHE A 96 -13.64 -8.21 -5.17
CA PHE A 96 -12.73 -8.40 -6.30
C PHE A 96 -11.93 -9.71 -6.25
N PHE A 97 -12.05 -10.48 -5.16
CA PHE A 97 -11.33 -11.74 -4.98
C PHE A 97 -12.16 -12.97 -5.36
N LEU A 98 -13.45 -12.78 -5.68
CA LEU A 98 -14.41 -13.79 -6.13
C LEU A 98 -14.37 -13.91 -7.66
#